data_AF-A0A938LVU2-F1
#
_entry.id   AF-A0A938LVU2-F1
#
_cell.length_a   1.000
_cell.length_b   1.000
_cell.length_c   1.000
_cell.angle_alpha   90.00
_cell.angle_beta   90.00
_cell.angle_gamma   90.00
#
_symmetry.space_group_name_H-M   'P 1'
#
loop_
_entity.id
_entity.type
_entity.pdbx_description
1 polymer ?
#
loop_
_entity_poly.entity_id
_entity_poly.type
_entity_poly.pdbx_seq_one_letter_code
_entity_poly.pdbx_strand_id
1 'polypeptide(L)'
;MSWAASSASSSSSRVTPSGSTPPALRGMCESRSSIPTSGRTRVTLRRIATRPAPTIRSRSGTPSPGAATPTCAACGTSPAVSSSTCTRPACTLSSLWRQGPKGATMSDTITEPQKTLPVLDEVDVVVAGGGTAGVAAAVAAARAGARTLLIERAGFLGGVAASGLMTSMTNFIFTGDQRQVVKGVCEEVLERLVAKGATSPAWRTRALPQIPFEQQAFRIVLIEMLREVGVQILVETWVSDVVREGDTVKGVIVESKGGRQAVLCKVVVDAT
;
A
#
# COMPACT_ATOMS: atom_id res chain seq x y z
N MET A 1 18.93 24.64 38.42
CA MET A 1 19.17 26.06 38.76
C MET A 1 20.15 26.57 37.72
N SER A 2 19.91 27.58 36.89
CA SER A 2 19.00 28.72 36.94
C SER A 2 18.59 29.12 35.52
N TRP A 3 17.39 29.65 35.40
CA TRP A 3 16.86 30.39 34.26
C TRP A 3 17.72 31.63 33.92
N ALA A 4 17.68 32.04 32.65
CA ALA A 4 17.80 33.44 32.27
C ALA A 4 16.82 33.72 31.12
N ALA A 5 15.77 34.48 31.44
CA ALA A 5 14.85 35.10 30.51
C ALA A 5 15.52 36.34 29.88
N SER A 6 15.18 36.65 28.64
CA SER A 6 15.37 37.99 28.09
C SER A 6 14.11 38.40 27.34
N SER A 7 13.67 39.60 27.69
CA SER A 7 12.36 40.21 27.53
C SER A 7 12.07 40.70 26.12
N ALA A 8 10.77 40.71 25.81
CA ALA A 8 10.16 41.29 24.63
C ALA A 8 10.39 42.80 24.49
N SER A 9 10.44 43.27 23.25
CA SER A 9 9.90 44.59 22.89
C SER A 9 8.98 44.44 21.68
N SER A 10 7.79 45.00 21.82
CA SER A 10 6.64 44.95 20.93
C SER A 10 6.74 45.97 19.80
N SER A 11 6.34 45.60 18.58
CA SER A 11 5.62 46.53 17.72
C SER A 11 4.55 45.78 16.92
N SER A 12 3.30 46.12 17.22
CA SER A 12 2.09 45.59 16.60
C SER A 12 1.76 46.40 15.35
N SER A 13 1.61 45.76 14.20
CA SER A 13 0.86 46.32 13.07
C SER A 13 -0.35 45.44 12.80
N ARG A 14 -1.50 45.93 13.27
CA ARG A 14 -2.83 45.37 13.11
C ARG A 14 -3.29 45.61 11.67
N VAL A 15 -3.53 44.55 10.90
CA VAL A 15 -4.18 44.63 9.57
C VAL A 15 -5.66 44.32 9.75
N THR A 16 -6.51 45.31 9.45
CA THR A 16 -7.97 45.19 9.42
C THR A 16 -8.44 44.52 8.12
N PRO A 17 -9.43 43.61 8.14
CA PRO A 17 -10.04 43.12 6.92
C PRO A 17 -11.18 44.06 6.49
N SER A 18 -11.00 44.76 5.37
CA SER A 18 -12.07 45.43 4.65
C SER A 18 -12.88 44.41 3.85
N GLY A 19 -14.20 44.43 4.03
CA GLY A 19 -15.12 43.52 3.37
C GLY A 19 -15.35 43.84 1.89
N SER A 20 -15.53 42.78 1.11
CA SER A 20 -16.33 42.79 -0.11
C SER A 20 -16.70 41.36 -0.49
N THR A 21 -17.97 41.00 -0.28
CA THR A 21 -18.60 39.76 -0.72
C THR A 21 -18.79 39.78 -2.25
N PRO A 22 -18.43 38.73 -3.02
CA PRO A 22 -18.89 38.59 -4.40
C PRO A 22 -20.18 37.74 -4.49
N PRO A 23 -21.02 37.96 -5.51
CA PRO A 23 -22.43 37.63 -5.49
C PRO A 23 -22.74 36.16 -5.84
N ALA A 24 -23.88 35.69 -5.32
CA ALA A 24 -24.53 34.46 -5.72
C ALA A 24 -24.97 34.50 -7.20
N LEU A 25 -24.64 33.47 -7.97
CA LEU A 25 -25.25 33.22 -9.27
C LEU A 25 -26.04 31.91 -9.22
N ARG A 26 -27.35 32.08 -9.04
CA ARG A 26 -28.37 31.15 -9.51
C ARG A 26 -28.39 31.18 -11.04
N GLY A 27 -28.58 30.02 -11.65
CA GLY A 27 -29.14 29.88 -12.99
C GLY A 27 -28.13 29.52 -14.07
N MET A 28 -28.08 28.23 -14.42
CA MET A 28 -28.24 27.75 -15.80
C MET A 28 -28.31 26.22 -15.78
N CYS A 29 -29.55 25.75 -15.76
CA CYS A 29 -29.92 24.45 -16.27
C CYS A 29 -29.82 24.50 -17.81
N GLU A 30 -29.57 23.33 -18.42
CA GLU A 30 -29.64 23.03 -19.85
C GLU A 30 -28.47 23.44 -20.76
N SER A 31 -27.59 22.46 -21.02
CA SER A 31 -27.34 22.06 -22.41
C SER A 31 -26.95 20.57 -22.45
N ARG A 32 -27.85 19.77 -23.03
CA ARG A 32 -27.56 18.40 -23.45
C ARG A 32 -26.66 18.50 -24.69
N SER A 33 -25.50 17.87 -24.65
CA SER A 33 -24.78 17.48 -25.87
C SER A 33 -24.53 15.98 -25.84
N SER A 34 -25.22 15.32 -26.77
CA SER A 34 -25.23 13.91 -27.11
C SER A 34 -23.84 13.26 -27.25
N ILE A 35 -23.70 12.08 -26.64
CA ILE A 35 -22.61 11.12 -26.88
C ILE A 35 -22.86 10.44 -28.23
N PRO A 36 -21.93 10.48 -29.21
CA PRO A 36 -22.02 9.61 -30.38
C PRO A 36 -21.55 8.20 -30.02
N THR A 37 -22.47 7.26 -30.07
CA THR A 37 -22.23 5.81 -30.10
C THR A 37 -21.69 5.36 -31.46
N SER A 38 -20.84 4.33 -31.41
CA SER A 38 -20.39 3.43 -32.48
C SER A 38 -18.99 3.67 -33.09
N GLY A 39 -18.13 2.69 -32.87
CA GLY A 39 -16.76 2.62 -33.38
C GLY A 39 -15.97 1.52 -32.68
N ARG A 40 -16.33 0.25 -32.90
CA ARG A 40 -15.57 -0.91 -32.39
C ARG A 40 -14.24 -1.02 -33.15
N THR A 41 -13.19 -0.41 -32.62
CA THR A 41 -11.82 -0.68 -33.08
C THR A 41 -11.30 -1.93 -32.38
N ARG A 42 -11.11 -3.00 -33.17
CA ARG A 42 -10.60 -4.29 -32.71
C ARG A 42 -9.09 -4.16 -32.45
N VAL A 43 -8.68 -4.04 -31.19
CA VAL A 43 -7.26 -4.04 -30.81
C VAL A 43 -6.79 -5.49 -30.69
N THR A 44 -5.98 -5.94 -31.65
CA THR A 44 -5.31 -7.25 -31.61
C THR A 44 -4.06 -7.15 -30.74
N LEU A 45 -4.10 -7.70 -29.52
CA LEU A 45 -2.94 -7.79 -28.65
C LEU A 45 -1.91 -8.79 -29.23
N ARG A 46 -0.78 -8.28 -29.75
CA ARG A 46 0.39 -9.11 -30.06
C ARG A 46 1.16 -9.39 -28.76
N ARG A 47 1.41 -10.66 -28.50
CA ARG A 47 2.17 -11.17 -27.35
C ARG A 47 3.63 -10.72 -27.47
N ILE A 48 4.07 -9.83 -26.57
CA ILE A 48 5.48 -9.41 -26.46
C ILE A 48 6.24 -10.54 -25.74
N ALA A 49 7.24 -11.12 -26.39
CA ALA A 49 8.11 -12.13 -25.79
C ALA A 49 9.08 -11.48 -24.78
N THR A 50 9.03 -11.91 -23.52
CA THR A 50 9.95 -11.46 -22.47
C THR A 50 11.28 -12.21 -22.58
N ARG A 51 12.40 -11.50 -22.78
CA ARG A 51 13.76 -12.04 -22.64
C ARG A 51 14.08 -12.27 -21.16
N PRO A 52 14.78 -13.36 -20.78
CA PRO A 52 15.23 -13.56 -19.40
C PRO A 52 16.37 -12.58 -19.03
N ALA A 53 16.38 -12.17 -17.76
CA ALA A 53 17.33 -11.22 -17.18
C ALA A 53 18.77 -11.77 -17.11
N PRO A 54 19.81 -10.91 -17.21
CA PRO A 54 21.20 -11.33 -17.17
C PRO A 54 21.66 -11.67 -15.73
N THR A 55 22.51 -12.69 -15.62
CA THR A 55 23.07 -13.20 -14.37
C THR A 55 24.23 -12.32 -13.87
N ILE A 56 24.12 -11.78 -12.66
CA ILE A 56 25.19 -11.05 -11.96
C ILE A 56 26.18 -12.06 -11.36
N ARG A 57 27.47 -11.97 -11.72
CA ARG A 57 28.55 -12.75 -11.06
C ARG A 57 29.10 -11.97 -9.85
N SER A 58 28.97 -12.53 -8.66
CA SER A 58 29.66 -12.04 -7.45
C SER A 58 31.13 -12.47 -7.45
N ARG A 59 32.05 -11.53 -7.23
CA ARG A 59 33.46 -11.82 -6.90
C ARG A 59 33.56 -12.23 -5.43
N SER A 60 34.16 -13.38 -5.15
CA SER A 60 34.47 -13.83 -3.78
C SER A 60 35.76 -13.19 -3.28
N GLY A 61 35.70 -12.48 -2.16
CA GLY A 61 36.88 -12.04 -1.41
C GLY A 61 37.50 -13.19 -0.61
N THR A 62 38.82 -13.13 -0.40
CA THR A 62 39.60 -14.08 0.40
C THR A 62 39.55 -13.72 1.90
N PRO A 63 39.33 -14.68 2.83
CA PRO A 63 39.39 -14.40 4.27
C PRO A 63 40.81 -14.59 4.86
N SER A 64 41.12 -13.80 5.88
CA SER A 64 42.37 -13.79 6.66
C SER A 64 42.42 -14.94 7.69
N PRO A 65 43.61 -15.47 8.08
CA PRO A 65 43.71 -16.65 8.94
C PRO A 65 43.73 -16.27 10.43
N GLY A 66 42.92 -16.94 11.24
CA GLY A 66 42.98 -16.79 12.71
C GLY A 66 41.72 -17.18 13.48
N ALA A 67 41.22 -18.40 13.31
CA ALA A 67 40.28 -19.02 14.24
C ALA A 67 40.32 -20.55 14.09
N ALA A 68 40.33 -21.27 15.21
CA ALA A 68 40.36 -22.73 15.25
C ALA A 68 39.15 -23.33 14.49
N THR A 69 39.43 -24.16 13.49
CA THR A 69 38.42 -24.77 12.60
C THR A 69 37.71 -25.94 13.29
N PRO A 70 36.36 -25.96 13.32
CA PRO A 70 35.62 -27.12 13.79
C PRO A 70 35.73 -28.27 12.77
N THR A 71 35.94 -29.49 13.26
CA THR A 71 35.98 -30.72 12.47
C THR A 71 34.57 -31.07 11.93
N CYS A 72 34.49 -31.51 10.68
CA CYS A 72 33.23 -31.95 10.08
C CYS A 72 32.75 -33.26 10.76
N ALA A 73 31.61 -33.21 11.45
CA ALA A 73 31.04 -34.36 12.17
C ALA A 73 30.68 -35.56 11.28
N ALA A 74 30.60 -35.38 9.95
CA ALA A 74 30.26 -36.45 9.01
C ALA A 74 31.46 -37.24 8.46
N CYS A 75 32.68 -36.70 8.55
CA CYS A 75 33.87 -37.36 7.98
C CYS A 75 35.15 -37.25 8.84
N GLY A 76 35.11 -36.54 9.97
CA GLY A 76 36.22 -36.48 10.93
C GLY A 76 37.49 -35.79 10.45
N THR A 77 37.54 -35.28 9.22
CA THR A 77 38.72 -34.61 8.65
C THR A 77 38.68 -33.10 8.83
N SER A 78 39.83 -32.53 9.23
CA SER A 78 40.04 -31.08 9.35
C SER A 78 40.17 -30.44 7.96
N PRO A 79 39.55 -29.28 7.67
CA PRO A 79 39.52 -28.71 6.34
C PRO A 79 40.82 -27.93 6.08
N ALA A 80 41.90 -28.65 5.80
CA ALA A 80 43.18 -28.06 5.44
C ALA A 80 43.74 -28.65 4.13
N VAL A 81 42.88 -28.96 3.15
CA VAL A 81 43.29 -29.09 1.73
C VAL A 81 42.08 -28.68 0.87
N SER A 82 42.36 -27.87 -0.15
CA SER A 82 41.50 -27.32 -1.20
C SER A 82 40.02 -27.78 -1.27
N SER A 83 39.15 -26.79 -1.33
CA SER A 83 37.68 -26.87 -1.49
C SER A 83 37.18 -27.50 -2.80
N SER A 84 37.98 -28.31 -3.50
CA SER A 84 37.66 -28.84 -4.83
C SER A 84 37.41 -30.36 -4.89
N THR A 85 37.51 -31.08 -3.76
CA THR A 85 37.51 -32.56 -3.82
C THR A 85 36.60 -33.24 -2.79
N CYS A 86 35.61 -32.56 -2.23
CA CYS A 86 34.51 -33.26 -1.56
C CYS A 86 33.36 -33.43 -2.55
N THR A 87 33.37 -34.54 -3.29
CA THR A 87 32.35 -34.91 -4.29
C THR A 87 31.07 -35.47 -3.66
N ARG A 88 30.91 -35.43 -2.33
CA ARG A 88 29.68 -35.89 -1.68
C ARG A 88 28.61 -34.79 -1.78
N PRO A 89 27.42 -35.07 -2.35
CA PRO A 89 26.39 -34.06 -2.64
C PRO A 89 25.76 -33.41 -1.40
N ALA A 90 26.12 -33.84 -0.18
CA ALA A 90 25.53 -33.39 1.08
C ALA A 90 26.13 -32.11 1.68
N CYS A 91 27.25 -31.58 1.14
CA CYS A 91 28.00 -30.49 1.78
C CYS A 91 27.91 -29.12 1.09
N THR A 92 26.83 -28.85 0.34
CA THR A 92 26.55 -27.48 -0.12
C THR A 92 25.52 -26.83 0.80
N LEU A 93 25.88 -25.69 1.40
CA LEU A 93 25.02 -24.82 2.23
C LEU A 93 23.70 -24.40 1.51
N SER A 94 23.61 -24.61 0.20
CA SER A 94 22.42 -24.40 -0.62
C SER A 94 21.32 -25.48 -0.45
N SER A 95 21.61 -26.59 0.24
CA SER A 95 20.68 -27.71 0.46
C SER A 95 19.80 -27.56 1.73
N LEU A 96 20.19 -26.70 2.68
CA LEU A 96 19.42 -26.46 3.90
C LEU A 96 18.19 -25.57 3.68
N TRP A 97 18.25 -24.65 2.71
CA TRP A 97 17.16 -23.68 2.44
C TRP A 97 16.20 -24.13 1.33
N ARG A 98 16.44 -25.33 0.76
CA ARG A 98 15.74 -25.83 -0.43
C ARG A 98 15.01 -27.13 -0.12
N GLN A 99 14.33 -27.19 1.02
CA GLN A 99 13.40 -28.28 1.31
C GLN A 99 12.00 -27.70 1.44
N GLY A 100 11.43 -27.33 0.28
CA GLY A 100 9.99 -27.21 0.16
C GLY A 100 9.33 -28.56 0.43
N PRO A 101 8.00 -28.60 0.62
CA PRO A 101 7.28 -29.82 0.94
C PRO A 101 7.64 -30.94 -0.04
N LYS A 102 8.21 -32.03 0.48
CA LYS A 102 8.60 -33.21 -0.29
C LYS A 102 7.36 -34.08 -0.46
N GLY A 103 6.91 -34.27 -1.70
CA GLY A 103 5.96 -35.34 -2.03
C GLY A 103 4.49 -34.95 -2.19
N ALA A 104 4.13 -33.67 -2.14
CA ALA A 104 2.79 -33.25 -2.57
C ALA A 104 2.78 -33.18 -4.12
N THR A 105 2.07 -34.10 -4.76
CA THR A 105 1.74 -33.95 -6.18
C THR A 105 0.55 -32.99 -6.28
N MET A 106 0.52 -32.09 -7.26
CA MET A 106 -0.61 -31.15 -7.46
C MET A 106 -1.97 -31.84 -7.70
N SER A 107 -2.00 -33.17 -7.78
CA SER A 107 -3.17 -34.04 -7.90
C SER A 107 -3.81 -34.45 -6.57
N ASP A 108 -3.10 -34.33 -5.44
CA ASP A 108 -3.64 -34.73 -4.15
C ASP A 108 -4.51 -33.61 -3.59
N THR A 109 -5.82 -33.84 -3.52
CA THR A 109 -6.79 -32.87 -3.01
C THR A 109 -7.48 -33.40 -1.76
N ILE A 110 -7.79 -32.50 -0.83
CA ILE A 110 -8.63 -32.79 0.33
C ILE A 110 -9.85 -31.88 0.31
N THR A 111 -10.98 -32.38 0.79
CA THR A 111 -12.19 -31.58 0.96
C THR A 111 -12.24 -31.05 2.38
N GLU A 112 -12.29 -29.73 2.53
CA GLU A 112 -12.55 -29.10 3.81
C GLU A 112 -14.06 -29.16 4.14
N PRO A 113 -14.46 -29.59 5.35
CA PRO A 113 -15.87 -29.59 5.74
C PRO A 113 -16.48 -28.17 5.71
N GLN A 114 -17.76 -28.07 5.37
CA GLN A 114 -18.51 -26.82 5.43
C GLN A 114 -18.52 -26.27 6.87
N LYS A 115 -18.23 -24.98 7.03
CA LYS A 115 -18.19 -24.29 8.33
C LYS A 115 -19.23 -23.18 8.40
N THR A 116 -19.85 -23.05 9.57
CA THR A 116 -20.64 -21.87 9.93
C THR A 116 -19.69 -20.82 10.50
N LEU A 117 -19.70 -19.61 9.94
CA LEU A 117 -18.81 -18.53 10.37
C LEU A 117 -19.56 -17.51 11.22
N PRO A 118 -18.95 -16.97 12.30
CA PRO A 118 -19.52 -15.84 13.01
C PRO A 118 -19.47 -14.59 12.14
N VAL A 119 -20.52 -13.77 12.19
CA VAL A 119 -20.53 -12.44 11.59
C VAL A 119 -19.79 -11.48 12.52
N LEU A 120 -18.68 -10.92 12.05
CA LEU A 120 -17.89 -9.93 12.78
C LEU A 120 -18.59 -8.58 12.81
N ASP A 121 -19.15 -8.16 11.68
CA ASP A 121 -19.81 -6.87 11.53
C ASP A 121 -20.72 -6.81 10.30
N GLU A 122 -21.64 -5.84 10.27
CA GLU A 122 -22.50 -5.51 9.12
C GLU A 122 -22.38 -4.03 8.76
N VAL A 123 -21.79 -3.72 7.61
CA VAL A 123 -21.49 -2.34 7.19
C VAL A 123 -22.09 -2.00 5.84
N ASP A 124 -22.11 -0.74 5.44
CA ASP A 124 -22.57 -0.37 4.10
C ASP A 124 -21.52 -0.71 3.05
N VAL A 125 -20.26 -0.35 3.33
CA VAL A 125 -19.13 -0.49 2.40
C VAL A 125 -17.96 -1.20 3.07
N VAL A 126 -17.48 -2.28 2.46
CA VAL A 126 -16.19 -2.87 2.76
C VAL A 126 -15.17 -2.46 1.70
N VAL A 127 -14.00 -2.01 2.12
CA VAL A 127 -12.85 -1.78 1.25
C VAL A 127 -11.78 -2.81 1.58
N ALA A 128 -11.47 -3.69 0.63
CA ALA A 128 -10.40 -4.67 0.74
C ALA A 128 -9.10 -4.07 0.18
N GLY A 129 -8.11 -3.86 1.04
CA GLY A 129 -6.82 -3.24 0.72
C GLY A 129 -6.70 -1.82 1.27
N GLY A 130 -5.69 -1.61 2.10
CA GLY A 130 -5.31 -0.33 2.72
C GLY A 130 -4.23 0.43 1.96
N GLY A 131 -4.12 0.21 0.64
CA GLY A 131 -3.28 1.01 -0.25
C GLY A 131 -3.79 2.45 -0.43
N THR A 132 -3.09 3.25 -1.22
CA THR A 132 -3.51 4.64 -1.52
C THR A 132 -4.91 4.70 -2.15
N ALA A 133 -5.20 3.78 -3.07
CA ALA A 133 -6.52 3.66 -3.70
C ALA A 133 -7.61 3.29 -2.68
N GLY A 134 -7.34 2.30 -1.82
CA GLY A 134 -8.28 1.85 -0.80
C GLY A 134 -8.56 2.90 0.26
N VAL A 135 -7.54 3.62 0.74
CA VAL A 135 -7.72 4.75 1.66
C VAL A 135 -8.55 5.84 1.00
N ALA A 136 -8.28 6.18 -0.26
CA ALA A 136 -9.08 7.17 -0.99
C ALA A 136 -10.54 6.74 -1.16
N ALA A 137 -10.78 5.47 -1.48
CA ALA A 137 -12.12 4.91 -1.60
C ALA A 137 -12.87 4.93 -0.25
N ALA A 138 -12.21 4.54 0.84
CA ALA A 138 -12.81 4.53 2.17
C ALA A 138 -13.14 5.94 2.67
N VAL A 139 -12.24 6.91 2.47
CA VAL A 139 -12.51 8.32 2.81
C VAL A 139 -13.69 8.85 2.01
N ALA A 140 -13.76 8.57 0.71
CA ALA A 140 -14.87 9.01 -0.14
C ALA A 140 -16.20 8.37 0.28
N ALA A 141 -16.23 7.06 0.55
CA ALA A 141 -17.41 6.34 1.00
C ALA A 141 -17.93 6.87 2.34
N ALA A 142 -17.05 7.06 3.32
CA ALA A 142 -17.42 7.59 4.63
C ALA A 142 -17.92 9.04 4.55
N ARG A 143 -17.29 9.89 3.73
CA ARG A 143 -17.77 11.27 3.48
C ARG A 143 -19.12 11.32 2.77
N ALA A 144 -19.48 10.28 2.02
CA ALA A 144 -20.80 10.12 1.45
C ALA A 144 -21.84 9.59 2.46
N GLY A 145 -21.46 9.37 3.73
CA GLY A 145 -22.33 8.95 4.82
C GLY A 145 -22.44 7.43 5.00
N ALA A 146 -21.62 6.63 4.30
CA ALA A 146 -21.66 5.17 4.41
C ALA A 146 -20.87 4.70 5.64
N ARG A 147 -21.44 3.75 6.41
CA ARG A 147 -20.68 3.02 7.43
C ARG A 147 -19.65 2.16 6.70
N THR A 148 -18.38 2.50 6.88
CA THR A 148 -17.29 1.96 6.06
C THR A 148 -16.26 1.22 6.91
N LEU A 149 -15.90 0.01 6.48
CA LEU A 149 -14.84 -0.81 7.05
C LEU A 149 -13.71 -0.99 6.02
N LEU A 150 -12.49 -0.60 6.37
CA LEU A 150 -11.29 -0.85 5.57
C LEU A 150 -10.51 -2.02 6.16
N ILE A 151 -10.17 -3.00 5.32
CA ILE A 151 -9.46 -4.22 5.72
C ILE A 151 -8.10 -4.25 5.01
N GLU A 152 -7.03 -4.48 5.74
CA GLU A 152 -5.66 -4.56 5.22
C GLU A 152 -4.94 -5.78 5.80
N ARG A 153 -4.25 -6.53 4.92
CA ARG A 153 -3.49 -7.73 5.30
C ARG A 153 -2.22 -7.40 6.08
N ALA A 154 -1.62 -6.24 5.86
CA ALA A 154 -0.44 -5.75 6.57
C ALA A 154 -0.82 -5.06 7.89
N GLY A 155 0.15 -4.89 8.78
CA GLY A 155 -0.02 -4.13 10.04
C GLY A 155 -0.01 -2.61 9.87
N PHE A 156 -0.06 -2.09 8.64
CA PHE A 156 0.02 -0.66 8.36
C PHE A 156 -0.63 -0.32 7.01
N LEU A 157 -1.01 0.95 6.84
CA LEU A 157 -1.64 1.47 5.64
C LEU A 157 -0.63 2.08 4.65
N GLY A 158 -1.08 2.30 3.42
CA GLY A 158 -0.35 2.98 2.36
C GLY A 158 0.22 2.07 1.26
N GLY A 159 -0.03 0.76 1.34
CA GLY A 159 0.34 -0.20 0.29
C GLY A 159 1.82 -0.14 -0.08
N VAL A 160 2.16 -0.31 -1.38
CA VAL A 160 3.56 -0.26 -1.87
C VAL A 160 4.24 1.08 -1.60
N ALA A 161 3.49 2.19 -1.59
CA ALA A 161 4.03 3.49 -1.23
C ALA A 161 4.61 3.46 0.19
N ALA A 162 3.93 2.78 1.14
CA ALA A 162 4.36 2.64 2.52
C ALA A 162 5.24 1.40 2.82
N SER A 163 5.06 0.28 2.12
CA SER A 163 5.77 -0.98 2.38
C SER A 163 7.06 -1.14 1.57
N GLY A 164 7.06 -0.66 0.33
CA GLY A 164 8.15 -0.86 -0.63
C GLY A 164 9.28 0.15 -0.55
N LEU A 165 9.27 1.02 0.48
CA LEU A 165 10.17 2.18 0.58
C LEU A 165 10.16 3.07 -0.68
N MET A 166 9.01 3.06 -1.38
CA MET A 166 8.77 3.95 -2.50
C MET A 166 8.39 5.33 -1.93
N THR A 167 9.38 6.01 -1.35
CA THR A 167 9.27 7.29 -0.66
C THR A 167 9.07 8.48 -1.61
N SER A 168 8.49 8.21 -2.78
CA SER A 168 8.16 9.23 -3.75
C SER A 168 6.88 8.90 -4.52
N MET A 169 6.04 9.92 -4.70
CA MET A 169 4.90 9.88 -5.59
C MET A 169 5.32 10.46 -6.93
N THR A 170 4.99 9.78 -8.04
CA THR A 170 5.27 10.34 -9.35
C THR A 170 4.34 11.54 -9.58
N ASN A 171 4.90 12.64 -10.06
CA ASN A 171 4.19 13.89 -10.23
C ASN A 171 3.31 13.88 -11.50
N PHE A 172 2.31 12.99 -11.54
CA PHE A 172 1.22 12.99 -12.52
C PHE A 172 0.01 13.81 -12.06
N ILE A 173 0.20 14.62 -11.02
CA ILE A 173 -0.82 15.51 -10.47
C ILE A 173 -1.09 16.67 -11.43
N PHE A 174 -0.06 17.11 -12.14
CA PHE A 174 -0.11 18.16 -13.15
C PHE A 174 0.11 17.58 -14.54
N THR A 175 -0.54 18.14 -15.56
CA THR A 175 -0.21 17.87 -16.97
C THR A 175 1.08 18.60 -17.39
N GLY A 176 1.59 18.35 -18.60
CA GLY A 176 2.83 18.97 -19.08
C GLY A 176 2.78 20.51 -19.14
N ASP A 177 1.59 21.06 -19.34
CA ASP A 177 1.24 22.49 -19.31
C ASP A 177 0.99 23.04 -17.89
N GLN A 178 1.40 22.35 -16.83
CA GLN A 178 1.25 22.77 -15.42
C GLN A 178 -0.20 22.92 -14.92
N ARG A 179 -1.18 22.32 -15.61
CA ARG A 179 -2.56 22.29 -15.13
C ARG A 179 -2.78 21.09 -14.20
N GLN A 180 -3.30 21.34 -13.01
CA GLN A 180 -3.61 20.28 -12.06
C GLN A 180 -4.81 19.44 -12.53
N VAL A 181 -4.62 18.12 -12.62
CA VAL A 181 -5.64 17.14 -13.02
C VAL A 181 -6.01 16.17 -11.91
N VAL A 182 -5.11 15.91 -10.95
CA VAL A 182 -5.42 15.10 -9.75
C VAL A 182 -5.67 16.04 -8.58
N LYS A 183 -6.85 15.93 -7.96
CA LYS A 183 -7.31 16.73 -6.82
C LYS A 183 -7.88 15.80 -5.73
N GLY A 184 -8.53 16.37 -4.72
CA GLY A 184 -9.27 15.62 -3.71
C GLY A 184 -8.33 14.92 -2.72
N VAL A 185 -8.60 13.65 -2.41
CA VAL A 185 -7.86 12.93 -1.34
C VAL A 185 -6.34 12.94 -1.56
N CYS A 186 -5.86 12.80 -2.81
CA CYS A 186 -4.43 12.83 -3.10
C CYS A 186 -3.79 14.20 -2.76
N GLU A 187 -4.48 15.28 -3.10
CA GLU A 187 -4.06 16.65 -2.77
C GLU A 187 -4.11 16.89 -1.26
N GLU A 188 -5.17 16.46 -0.58
CA GLU A 188 -5.28 16.58 0.89
C GLU A 188 -4.15 15.86 1.63
N VAL A 189 -3.75 14.67 1.17
CA VAL A 189 -2.62 13.93 1.74
C VAL A 189 -1.32 14.74 1.61
N LEU A 190 -1.06 15.30 0.43
CA LEU A 190 0.14 16.11 0.19
C LEU A 190 0.17 17.39 1.01
N GLU A 191 -0.97 18.07 1.12
CA GLU A 191 -1.10 19.26 1.98
C GLU A 191 -0.82 18.93 3.45
N ARG A 192 -1.36 17.82 3.96
CA ARG A 192 -1.09 17.37 5.33
C ARG A 192 0.37 16.96 5.55
N LEU A 193 1.00 16.34 4.55
CA LEU A 193 2.43 16.05 4.59
C LEU A 193 3.28 17.33 4.63
N VAL A 194 2.91 18.37 3.87
CA VAL A 194 3.59 19.67 3.92
C VAL A 194 3.45 20.27 5.32
N ALA A 195 2.24 20.22 5.90
CA ALA A 195 1.99 20.74 7.24
C ALA A 195 2.81 20.04 8.34
N LYS A 196 3.15 18.76 8.15
CA LYS A 196 4.02 17.98 9.06
C LYS A 196 5.52 18.13 8.74
N GLY A 197 5.90 18.94 7.75
CA GLY A 197 7.30 19.05 7.29
C GLY A 197 7.83 17.78 6.61
N ALA A 198 6.93 16.88 6.20
CA ALA A 198 7.26 15.58 5.63
C ALA A 198 7.37 15.59 4.10
N THR A 199 6.97 16.67 3.43
CA THR A 199 7.23 16.90 2.00
C THR A 199 7.38 18.40 1.71
N SER A 200 7.98 18.74 0.57
CA SER A 200 8.19 20.13 0.17
C SER A 200 6.93 20.72 -0.49
N PRO A 201 6.56 21.98 -0.22
CA PRO A 201 5.46 22.66 -0.90
C PRO A 201 5.67 22.81 -2.42
N ALA A 202 6.90 22.55 -2.91
CA ALA A 202 7.24 22.53 -4.33
C ALA A 202 6.46 21.47 -5.14
N TRP A 203 5.81 20.51 -4.47
CA TRP A 203 4.95 19.51 -5.13
C TRP A 203 3.84 20.15 -5.98
N ARG A 204 3.42 21.38 -5.68
CA ARG A 204 2.42 22.17 -6.42
C ARG A 204 2.86 22.61 -7.83
N THR A 205 4.04 22.18 -8.25
CA THR A 205 4.56 22.41 -9.59
C THR A 205 5.08 21.09 -10.13
N ARG A 206 5.03 20.91 -11.45
CA ARG A 206 5.66 19.78 -12.15
C ARG A 206 7.17 19.99 -12.37
N ALA A 207 7.81 20.86 -11.59
CA ALA A 207 9.25 21.14 -11.70
C ALA A 207 10.10 19.90 -11.37
N LEU A 208 9.61 19.06 -10.44
CA LEU A 208 10.23 17.79 -10.11
C LEU A 208 9.35 16.62 -10.61
N PRO A 209 9.96 15.58 -11.23
CA PRO A 209 9.22 14.42 -11.72
C PRO A 209 8.66 13.55 -10.57
N GLN A 210 9.22 13.69 -9.37
CA GLN A 210 8.84 12.92 -8.19
C GLN A 210 8.66 13.85 -6.99
N ILE A 211 7.69 13.52 -6.15
CA ILE A 211 7.36 14.21 -4.91
C ILE A 211 7.86 13.32 -3.77
N PRO A 212 9.02 13.63 -3.17
CA PRO A 212 9.53 12.85 -2.05
C PRO A 212 8.68 13.11 -0.80
N PHE A 213 8.49 12.09 0.03
CA PHE A 213 7.82 12.24 1.31
C PHE A 213 8.42 11.32 2.38
N GLU A 214 8.28 11.73 3.64
CA GLU A 214 8.67 10.90 4.79
C GLU A 214 7.62 9.80 5.03
N GLN A 215 8.09 8.56 5.17
CA GLN A 215 7.27 7.35 5.14
C GLN A 215 6.37 7.19 6.37
N GLN A 216 6.87 7.51 7.55
CA GLN A 216 6.11 7.36 8.79
C GLN A 216 5.02 8.43 8.88
N ALA A 217 5.34 9.68 8.52
CA ALA A 217 4.40 10.77 8.41
C ALA A 217 3.28 10.45 7.42
N PHE A 218 3.59 9.81 6.29
CA PHE A 218 2.58 9.35 5.34
C PHE A 218 1.60 8.36 5.97
N ARG A 219 2.08 7.32 6.66
CA ARG A 219 1.21 6.36 7.37
C ARG A 219 0.33 7.05 8.40
N ILE A 220 0.90 7.98 9.17
CA ILE A 220 0.16 8.77 10.18
C ILE A 220 -0.95 9.58 9.51
N VAL A 221 -0.66 10.29 8.41
CA VAL A 221 -1.64 11.08 7.66
C VAL A 221 -2.81 10.21 7.19
N LEU A 222 -2.54 9.01 6.65
CA LEU A 222 -3.61 8.11 6.20
C LEU A 222 -4.52 7.67 7.36
N ILE A 223 -3.94 7.33 8.51
CA ILE A 223 -4.70 6.92 9.70
C ILE A 223 -5.52 8.09 10.24
N GLU A 224 -4.93 9.29 10.35
CA GLU A 224 -5.62 10.51 10.78
C GLU A 224 -6.83 10.81 9.88
N MET A 225 -6.63 10.77 8.56
CA MET A 225 -7.71 11.02 7.60
C MET A 225 -8.87 10.04 7.72
N LEU A 226 -8.59 8.74 7.88
CA LEU A 226 -9.62 7.72 8.06
C LEU A 226 -10.36 7.87 9.39
N ARG A 227 -9.62 8.20 10.47
CA ARG A 227 -10.20 8.42 11.80
C ARG A 227 -11.13 9.63 11.82
N GLU A 228 -10.77 10.72 11.17
CA GLU A 228 -11.58 11.94 11.08
C GLU A 228 -12.96 11.70 10.46
N VAL A 229 -13.04 10.80 9.47
CA VAL A 229 -14.30 10.46 8.80
C VAL A 229 -15.00 9.25 9.40
N GLY A 230 -14.46 8.68 10.49
CA GLY A 230 -15.08 7.56 11.21
C GLY A 230 -15.00 6.20 10.50
N VAL A 231 -14.03 6.00 9.60
CA VAL A 231 -13.79 4.68 9.00
C VAL A 231 -13.23 3.73 10.05
N GLN A 232 -13.82 2.54 10.16
CA GLN A 232 -13.26 1.46 10.97
C GLN A 232 -12.15 0.75 10.19
N ILE A 233 -11.06 0.39 10.87
CA ILE A 233 -9.86 -0.16 10.25
C ILE A 233 -9.54 -1.52 10.87
N LEU A 234 -9.40 -2.55 10.04
CA LEU A 234 -8.88 -3.86 10.43
C LEU A 234 -7.57 -4.12 9.69
N VAL A 235 -6.47 -4.06 10.41
CA VAL A 235 -5.14 -4.43 9.93
C VAL A 235 -4.85 -5.90 10.25
N GLU A 236 -3.76 -6.43 9.69
CA GLU A 236 -3.35 -7.84 9.87
C GLU A 236 -4.49 -8.85 9.58
N THR A 237 -5.36 -8.48 8.64
CA THR A 237 -6.59 -9.22 8.33
C THR A 237 -6.67 -9.45 6.82
N TRP A 238 -6.77 -10.72 6.44
CA TRP A 238 -6.89 -11.12 5.04
C TRP A 238 -8.36 -11.17 4.65
N VAL A 239 -8.70 -10.69 3.46
CA VAL A 239 -9.95 -11.03 2.79
C VAL A 239 -9.69 -12.32 2.01
N SER A 240 -10.21 -13.46 2.48
CA SER A 240 -9.91 -14.77 1.90
C SER A 240 -10.97 -15.27 0.94
N ASP A 241 -12.20 -14.77 1.05
CA ASP A 241 -13.31 -15.16 0.16
C ASP A 241 -14.42 -14.10 0.16
N VAL A 242 -15.47 -14.33 -0.63
CA VAL A 242 -16.64 -13.47 -0.75
C VAL A 242 -17.92 -14.21 -0.40
N VAL A 243 -18.80 -13.57 0.36
CA VAL A 243 -20.16 -14.08 0.61
C VAL A 243 -21.03 -13.67 -0.57
N ARG A 244 -21.65 -14.64 -1.25
CA ARG A 244 -22.48 -14.39 -2.44
C ARG A 244 -23.86 -15.01 -2.32
N GLU A 245 -24.85 -14.30 -2.87
CA GLU A 245 -26.18 -14.82 -3.16
C GLU A 245 -26.41 -14.70 -4.68
N GLY A 246 -26.31 -15.82 -5.39
CA GLY A 246 -26.26 -15.82 -6.86
C GLY A 246 -25.08 -14.99 -7.37
N ASP A 247 -25.36 -14.02 -8.26
CA ASP A 247 -24.36 -13.11 -8.83
C ASP A 247 -24.10 -11.86 -7.97
N THR A 248 -24.76 -11.73 -6.81
CA THR A 248 -24.61 -10.56 -5.94
C THR A 248 -23.68 -10.85 -4.76
N VAL A 249 -22.66 -10.01 -4.58
CA VAL A 249 -21.80 -10.03 -3.39
C VAL A 249 -22.54 -9.39 -2.21
N LYS A 250 -22.57 -10.10 -1.08
CA LYS A 250 -23.24 -9.70 0.17
C LYS A 250 -22.27 -9.45 1.32
N GLY A 251 -20.98 -9.69 1.11
CA GLY A 251 -19.98 -9.61 2.16
C GLY A 251 -18.66 -10.22 1.75
N VAL A 252 -17.74 -10.23 2.69
CA VAL A 252 -16.43 -10.86 2.57
C VAL A 252 -16.20 -11.82 3.73
N ILE A 253 -15.41 -12.85 3.48
CA ILE A 253 -14.86 -13.71 4.52
C ILE A 253 -13.47 -13.21 4.84
N VAL A 254 -13.22 -12.98 6.12
CA VAL A 254 -11.95 -12.46 6.63
C VAL A 254 -11.24 -13.48 7.49
N GLU A 255 -9.92 -13.44 7.47
CA GLU A 255 -9.04 -14.24 8.32
C GLU A 255 -8.08 -13.32 9.06
N SER A 256 -8.20 -13.36 10.38
CA SER A 256 -7.30 -12.66 11.29
C SER A 256 -6.78 -13.64 12.36
N LYS A 257 -5.99 -13.16 13.31
CA LYS A 257 -5.62 -13.94 14.49
C LYS A 257 -6.84 -14.41 15.30
N GLY A 258 -7.99 -13.74 15.17
CA GLY A 258 -9.27 -14.16 15.77
C GLY A 258 -9.94 -15.34 15.06
N GLY A 259 -9.37 -15.83 13.96
CA GLY A 259 -9.93 -16.89 13.14
C GLY A 259 -10.70 -16.36 11.93
N ARG A 260 -11.50 -17.23 11.32
CA ARG A 260 -12.27 -16.96 10.12
C ARG A 260 -13.65 -16.43 10.48
N GLN A 261 -14.02 -15.26 9.96
CA GLN A 261 -15.27 -14.56 10.25
C GLN A 261 -15.87 -13.96 8.98
N ALA A 262 -17.16 -13.62 8.97
CA ALA A 262 -17.80 -12.94 7.86
C ALA A 262 -18.03 -11.46 8.19
N VAL A 263 -17.85 -10.58 7.21
CA VAL A 263 -18.32 -9.18 7.27
C VAL A 263 -19.37 -9.00 6.19
N LEU A 264 -20.61 -8.72 6.58
CA LEU A 264 -21.68 -8.47 5.62
C LEU A 264 -21.66 -7.02 5.18
N CYS A 265 -21.96 -6.78 3.90
CA CYS A 265 -22.06 -5.43 3.37
C CYS A 265 -22.91 -5.31 2.12
N LYS A 266 -23.27 -4.06 1.78
CA LYS A 266 -24.02 -3.74 0.56
C LYS A 266 -23.10 -3.61 -0.65
N VAL A 267 -21.89 -3.11 -0.45
CA VAL A 267 -20.89 -2.88 -1.50
C VAL A 267 -19.51 -3.30 -1.02
N VAL A 268 -18.78 -3.99 -1.91
CA VAL A 268 -17.35 -4.31 -1.73
C VAL A 268 -16.54 -3.52 -2.76
N VAL A 269 -15.47 -2.88 -2.30
CA VAL A 269 -14.45 -2.25 -3.16
C VAL A 269 -13.17 -3.06 -3.04
N ASP A 270 -12.71 -3.62 -4.15
CA ASP A 270 -11.42 -4.31 -4.23
C ASP A 270 -10.31 -3.32 -4.60
N ALA A 271 -9.33 -3.19 -3.70
CA ALA A 271 -8.15 -2.35 -3.81
C ALA A 271 -6.88 -3.09 -3.28
N THR A 272 -6.85 -4.43 -3.42
CA THR A 272 -5.79 -5.32 -2.89
C THR A 272 -4.51 -5.40 -3.73
#